data_AF-A0ABD4QYU8-F1
#
_entry.id   AF-A0ABD4QYU8-F1
#
_cell.length_a   1.000
_cell.length_b   1.000
_cell.length_c   1.000
_cell.angle_alpha   90.00
_cell.angle_beta   90.00
_cell.angle_gamma   90.00
#
_symmetry.space_group_name_H-M   'P 1'
#
loop_
_entity.id
_entity.type
_entity.pdbx_description
1 polymer ?
#
loop_
_entity_poly.entity_id
_entity_poly.type
_entity_poly.pdbx_seq_one_letter_code
_entity_poly.pdbx_strand_id
1 'polypeptide(L)'
;MINKSILATAIVAPVLVGYLLLQIEYSFFSVSGGASRTLQKEAEKVLISLEEPKEAESFIEADIGDLEVLFQVAKNIYGSEPRNKEYAKLVDLSIAENKPGFAFVVAENVYGSADRNEQYYKIVQACLKLEKYTLALAVANKIYGSTERNKVYSEVIEAGIRKRNSQVASQPEPSNTTSSSLVEAKL
;
A
#
# COMPACT_ATOMS: atom_id res chain seq x y z
N MET A 1 32.79 25.83 -10.05
CA MET A 1 32.26 24.58 -10.65
C MET A 1 32.49 23.46 -9.64
N ILE A 2 31.42 22.96 -9.02
CA ILE A 2 31.49 21.94 -7.97
C ILE A 2 30.78 20.68 -8.49
N ASN A 3 31.44 19.54 -8.32
CA ASN A 3 31.15 18.23 -8.92
C ASN A 3 29.76 17.67 -8.58
N LYS A 4 29.05 17.17 -9.60
CA LYS A 4 27.71 16.58 -9.55
C LYS A 4 27.67 15.07 -9.24
N SER A 5 28.58 14.53 -8.42
CA SER A 5 28.76 13.06 -8.30
C SER A 5 28.47 12.45 -6.92
N ILE A 6 27.64 13.09 -6.08
CA ILE A 6 27.19 12.49 -4.80
C ILE A 6 25.65 12.60 -4.69
N LEU A 7 24.96 12.18 -5.75
CA LEU A 7 23.50 12.21 -5.82
C LEU A 7 22.97 10.91 -6.46
N ALA A 8 23.32 9.75 -5.88
CA ALA A 8 22.83 8.46 -6.40
C ALA A 8 22.77 7.31 -5.37
N THR A 9 22.89 7.56 -4.06
CA THR A 9 23.11 6.49 -3.06
C THR A 9 22.17 6.54 -1.85
N ALA A 10 20.90 6.93 -2.03
CA ALA A 10 19.94 6.88 -0.91
C ALA A 10 18.48 6.56 -1.28
N ILE A 11 18.20 6.08 -2.50
CA ILE A 11 16.82 5.84 -2.98
C ILE A 11 16.44 4.34 -3.01
N VAL A 12 17.38 3.41 -2.83
CA VAL A 12 17.13 1.98 -3.12
C VAL A 12 16.61 1.16 -1.91
N ALA A 13 16.60 1.71 -0.69
CA ALA A 13 16.41 0.89 0.52
C ALA A 13 15.00 0.27 0.73
N PRO A 14 13.85 0.91 0.41
CA PRO A 14 12.55 0.27 0.68
C PRO A 14 12.15 -0.75 -0.41
N VAL A 15 12.53 -0.50 -1.66
CA VAL A 15 12.31 -1.44 -2.77
C VAL A 15 13.11 -2.73 -2.54
N LEU A 16 14.32 -2.59 -1.97
CA LEU A 16 15.16 -3.73 -1.60
C LEU A 16 14.57 -4.62 -0.50
N VAL A 17 13.75 -4.13 0.43
CA VAL A 17 13.18 -4.97 1.50
C VAL A 17 12.03 -5.85 0.98
N GLY A 18 11.18 -5.32 0.11
CA GLY A 18 10.19 -6.13 -0.62
C GLY A 18 10.87 -7.15 -1.55
N TYR A 19 11.96 -6.74 -2.21
CA TYR A 19 12.83 -7.63 -2.98
C TYR A 19 13.52 -8.69 -2.11
N LEU A 20 13.93 -8.36 -0.88
CA LEU A 20 14.58 -9.28 0.05
C LEU A 20 13.60 -10.35 0.57
N LEU A 21 12.34 -9.97 0.85
CA LEU A 21 11.30 -10.93 1.25
C LEU A 21 10.92 -11.88 0.12
N LEU A 22 10.88 -11.40 -1.13
CA LEU A 22 10.74 -12.24 -2.32
C LEU A 22 11.95 -13.17 -2.53
N GLN A 23 13.17 -12.72 -2.22
CA GLN A 23 14.37 -13.55 -2.29
C GLN A 23 14.47 -14.61 -1.18
N ILE A 24 13.87 -14.38 0.00
CA ILE A 24 13.91 -15.37 1.11
C ILE A 24 13.12 -16.63 0.74
N GLU A 25 11.96 -16.51 0.08
CA GLU A 25 11.27 -17.67 -0.51
C GLU A 25 12.07 -18.25 -1.69
N TYR A 26 12.75 -17.41 -2.48
CA TYR A 26 13.58 -17.84 -3.62
C TYR A 26 14.84 -18.62 -3.22
N SER A 27 15.39 -18.35 -2.03
CA SER A 27 16.61 -19.00 -1.53
C SER A 27 16.37 -20.42 -1.02
N PHE A 28 15.12 -20.78 -0.70
CA PHE A 28 14.75 -22.13 -0.29
C PHE A 28 14.51 -23.09 -1.47
N PHE A 29 14.32 -22.57 -2.69
CA PHE A 29 14.02 -23.39 -3.89
C PHE A 29 15.10 -23.31 -4.98
N SER A 30 16.31 -22.82 -4.67
CA SER A 30 17.42 -22.85 -5.62
C SER A 30 18.18 -24.19 -5.57
N VAL A 31 17.50 -25.28 -5.96
CA VAL A 31 18.17 -26.48 -6.47
C VAL A 31 17.78 -26.65 -7.93
N SER A 32 18.77 -26.41 -8.79
CA SER A 32 18.93 -26.96 -10.13
C SER A 32 17.93 -26.58 -11.24
N GLY A 33 18.43 -25.77 -12.19
CA GLY A 33 18.30 -26.09 -13.61
C GLY A 33 17.09 -25.53 -14.37
N GLY A 34 17.35 -24.74 -15.43
CA GLY A 34 16.49 -24.58 -16.61
C GLY A 34 15.20 -23.76 -16.48
N ALA A 35 14.44 -23.91 -15.40
CA ALA A 35 13.14 -23.24 -15.19
C ALA A 35 13.24 -21.73 -14.89
N SER A 36 14.46 -21.22 -14.67
CA SER A 36 14.73 -19.85 -14.26
C SER A 36 14.46 -18.81 -15.36
N ARG A 37 14.64 -19.13 -16.65
CA ARG A 37 14.50 -18.14 -17.74
C ARG A 37 13.06 -17.80 -18.11
N THR A 38 12.14 -18.76 -17.97
CA THR A 38 10.70 -18.53 -18.18
C THR A 38 10.12 -17.74 -17.02
N LEU A 39 10.47 -18.10 -15.78
CA LEU A 39 10.08 -17.36 -14.58
C LEU A 39 10.70 -15.96 -14.52
N GLN A 40 11.93 -15.77 -15.03
CA GLN A 40 12.53 -14.43 -15.18
C GLN A 40 11.79 -13.56 -16.20
N LYS A 41 11.32 -14.11 -17.32
CA LYS A 41 10.51 -13.37 -18.29
C LYS A 41 9.11 -13.07 -17.76
N GLU A 42 8.53 -13.98 -16.97
CA GLU A 42 7.28 -13.75 -16.25
C GLU A 42 7.47 -12.65 -15.18
N ALA A 43 8.58 -12.69 -14.44
CA ALA A 43 8.95 -11.69 -13.45
C ALA A 43 9.28 -10.34 -14.09
N GLU A 44 9.95 -10.29 -15.25
CA GLU A 44 10.17 -9.07 -16.04
C GLU A 44 8.85 -8.52 -16.60
N LYS A 45 7.93 -9.39 -17.03
CA LYS A 45 6.58 -8.99 -17.43
C LYS A 45 5.79 -8.41 -16.26
N VAL A 46 5.98 -8.94 -15.06
CA VAL A 46 5.45 -8.35 -13.80
C VAL A 46 6.19 -7.05 -13.45
N LEU A 47 7.50 -6.95 -13.71
CA LEU A 47 8.33 -5.77 -13.45
C LEU A 47 7.96 -4.60 -14.37
N ILE A 48 7.63 -4.88 -15.64
CA ILE A 48 7.11 -3.92 -16.63
C ILE A 48 5.70 -3.45 -16.27
N SER A 49 5.00 -4.16 -15.38
CA SER A 49 3.67 -3.81 -14.88
C SER A 49 3.70 -3.14 -13.49
N LEU A 50 4.88 -2.75 -12.98
CA LEU A 50 4.98 -1.81 -11.85
C LEU A 50 4.60 -0.41 -12.37
N GLU A 51 3.29 -0.26 -12.53
CA GLU A 51 2.58 0.97 -12.86
C GLU A 51 3.15 2.12 -12.03
N GLU A 52 3.41 3.27 -12.67
CA GLU A 52 3.89 4.48 -12.01
C GLU A 52 3.08 4.74 -10.73
N PRO A 53 3.69 5.27 -9.65
CA PRO A 53 2.99 5.49 -8.39
C PRO A 53 1.71 6.27 -8.67
N LYS A 54 0.58 5.60 -8.50
CA LYS A 54 -0.73 6.15 -8.81
C LYS A 54 -0.92 7.44 -8.02
N GLU A 55 -1.18 8.53 -8.72
CA GLU A 55 -1.43 9.83 -8.10
C GLU A 55 -2.73 9.81 -7.29
N ALA A 56 -2.87 10.71 -6.33
CA ALA A 56 -3.97 10.72 -5.38
C ALA A 56 -5.35 10.72 -6.07
N GLU A 57 -5.45 11.44 -7.19
CA GLU A 57 -6.67 11.60 -7.98
C GLU A 57 -7.20 10.26 -8.54
N SER A 58 -6.32 9.29 -8.80
CA SER A 58 -6.71 7.99 -9.34
C SER A 58 -7.46 7.11 -8.33
N PHE A 59 -7.45 7.48 -7.05
CA PHE A 59 -8.10 6.75 -5.97
C PHE A 59 -9.40 7.41 -5.50
N ILE A 60 -9.79 8.55 -6.08
CA ILE A 60 -10.98 9.28 -5.68
C ILE A 60 -12.22 8.39 -5.84
N GLU A 61 -12.99 8.28 -4.75
CA GLU A 61 -14.28 7.61 -4.76
C GLU A 61 -15.36 8.42 -5.49
N ALA A 62 -16.44 7.77 -5.91
CA ALA A 62 -17.61 8.45 -6.46
C ALA A 62 -18.31 9.33 -5.39
N ASP A 63 -19.18 10.22 -5.85
CA ASP A 63 -20.07 11.03 -5.00
C ASP A 63 -19.33 11.90 -3.95
N ILE A 64 -18.24 12.55 -4.38
CA ILE A 64 -17.46 13.49 -3.56
C ILE A 64 -17.90 14.95 -3.70
N GLY A 65 -18.99 15.25 -4.43
CA GLY A 65 -19.34 16.61 -4.84
C GLY A 65 -19.33 17.65 -3.73
N ASP A 66 -20.02 17.38 -2.60
CA ASP A 66 -20.04 18.29 -1.47
C ASP A 66 -18.66 18.45 -0.80
N LEU A 67 -17.90 17.35 -0.68
CA LEU A 67 -16.54 17.37 -0.15
C LEU A 67 -15.59 18.17 -1.04
N GLU A 68 -15.75 18.07 -2.36
CA GLU A 68 -14.97 18.84 -3.32
C GLU A 68 -15.27 20.34 -3.20
N VAL A 69 -16.54 20.72 -3.06
CA VAL A 69 -16.92 22.12 -2.80
C VAL A 69 -16.28 22.63 -1.51
N LEU A 70 -16.38 21.87 -0.42
CA LEU A 70 -15.74 22.22 0.86
C LEU A 70 -14.22 22.37 0.72
N PHE A 71 -13.58 21.51 -0.07
CA PHE A 71 -12.15 21.60 -0.34
C PHE A 71 -11.79 22.89 -1.10
N GLN A 72 -12.56 23.27 -2.11
CA GLN A 72 -12.32 24.54 -2.82
C GLN A 72 -12.54 25.75 -1.91
N VAL A 73 -13.52 25.70 -1.01
CA VAL A 73 -13.71 26.75 0.01
C VAL A 73 -12.49 26.85 0.92
N ALA A 74 -11.99 25.71 1.44
CA ALA A 74 -10.81 25.67 2.30
C ALA A 74 -9.55 26.22 1.61
N LYS A 75 -9.36 25.95 0.30
CA LYS A 75 -8.24 26.49 -0.48
C LYS A 75 -8.17 28.01 -0.50
N ASN A 76 -9.32 28.69 -0.40
CA ASN A 76 -9.41 30.15 -0.41
C ASN A 76 -9.08 30.78 0.96
N ILE A 77 -8.85 29.99 2.00
CA ILE A 77 -8.45 30.50 3.32
C ILE A 77 -7.03 31.05 3.26
N TYR A 78 -6.88 32.30 3.71
CA TYR A 78 -5.59 32.97 3.79
C TYR A 78 -4.79 32.49 5.00
N GLY A 79 -3.52 32.14 4.77
CA GLY A 79 -2.61 31.61 5.78
C GLY A 79 -2.58 30.08 5.83
N SER A 80 -1.39 29.51 5.98
CA SER A 80 -1.20 28.05 6.01
C SER A 80 -1.79 27.40 7.26
N GLU A 81 -1.59 27.99 8.44
CA GLU A 81 -2.09 27.43 9.71
C GLU A 81 -3.62 27.31 9.76
N PRO A 82 -4.43 28.38 9.53
CA PRO A 82 -5.89 28.25 9.54
C PRO A 82 -6.38 27.32 8.43
N ARG A 83 -5.74 27.33 7.26
CA ARG A 83 -6.11 26.44 6.16
C ARG A 83 -5.79 24.97 6.47
N ASN A 84 -4.64 24.66 7.07
CA ASN A 84 -4.28 23.31 7.50
C ASN A 84 -5.29 22.76 8.50
N LYS A 85 -5.80 23.59 9.42
CA LYS A 85 -6.85 23.19 10.37
C LYS A 85 -8.12 22.73 9.65
N GLU A 86 -8.55 23.46 8.62
CA GLU A 86 -9.72 23.06 7.84
C GLU A 86 -9.46 21.84 6.95
N TYR A 87 -8.25 21.71 6.37
CA TYR A 87 -7.86 20.49 5.65
C TYR A 87 -7.86 19.26 6.56
N ALA A 88 -7.36 19.36 7.79
CA ALA A 88 -7.39 18.25 8.74
C ALA A 88 -8.82 17.80 9.06
N LYS A 89 -9.74 18.75 9.29
CA LYS A 89 -11.17 18.43 9.47
C LYS A 89 -11.78 17.76 8.25
N LEU A 90 -11.42 18.21 7.05
CA LEU A 90 -11.94 17.64 5.82
C LEU A 90 -11.38 16.23 5.56
N VAL A 91 -10.12 15.97 5.92
CA VAL A 91 -9.54 14.62 5.95
C VAL A 91 -10.35 13.73 6.89
N ASP A 92 -10.61 14.19 8.12
CA ASP A 92 -11.36 13.41 9.12
C ASP A 92 -12.80 13.13 8.65
N LEU A 93 -13.48 14.12 8.04
CA LEU A 93 -14.81 13.96 7.45
C LEU A 93 -14.80 12.93 6.31
N SER A 94 -13.84 13.05 5.38
CA SER A 94 -13.71 12.15 4.23
C SER A 94 -13.47 10.70 4.69
N ILE A 95 -12.65 10.51 5.74
CA ILE A 95 -12.45 9.21 6.37
C ILE A 95 -13.75 8.67 6.97
N ALA A 96 -14.51 9.50 7.68
CA ALA A 96 -15.79 9.10 8.28
C ALA A 96 -16.83 8.68 7.23
N GLU A 97 -16.78 9.27 6.04
CA GLU A 97 -17.60 8.90 4.88
C GLU A 97 -17.05 7.71 4.07
N ASN A 98 -15.98 7.05 4.55
CA ASN A 98 -15.28 5.95 3.85
C ASN A 98 -14.70 6.33 2.49
N LYS A 99 -14.28 7.60 2.33
CA LYS A 99 -13.66 8.18 1.14
C LYS A 99 -12.18 8.55 1.36
N PRO A 100 -11.30 7.58 1.73
CA PRO A 100 -9.90 7.85 1.97
C PRO A 100 -9.12 8.29 0.71
N GLY A 101 -9.59 8.01 -0.50
CA GLY A 101 -8.97 8.49 -1.74
C GLY A 101 -9.10 10.00 -1.86
N PHE A 102 -10.28 10.55 -1.60
CA PHE A 102 -10.44 12.00 -1.52
C PHE A 102 -9.69 12.61 -0.33
N ALA A 103 -9.68 11.95 0.83
CA ALA A 103 -8.88 12.39 1.98
C ALA A 103 -7.38 12.54 1.62
N PHE A 104 -6.86 11.65 0.77
CA PHE A 104 -5.49 11.71 0.29
C PHE A 104 -5.21 12.99 -0.51
N VAL A 105 -6.08 13.33 -1.46
CA VAL A 105 -5.99 14.59 -2.25
C VAL A 105 -5.95 15.82 -1.34
N VAL A 106 -6.83 15.86 -0.32
CA VAL A 106 -6.85 16.95 0.66
C VAL A 106 -5.54 17.02 1.45
N ALA A 107 -5.04 15.88 1.92
CA ALA A 107 -3.82 15.81 2.71
C ALA A 107 -2.58 16.29 1.93
N GLU A 108 -2.48 16.03 0.62
CA GLU A 108 -1.36 16.52 -0.20
C GLU A 108 -1.21 18.06 -0.17
N ASN A 109 -2.31 18.77 0.10
CA ASN A 109 -2.38 20.22 0.16
C ASN A 109 -2.03 20.81 1.54
N VAL A 110 -1.89 19.98 2.58
CA VAL A 110 -1.48 20.42 3.91
C VAL A 110 -0.03 20.93 3.87
N TYR A 111 0.19 22.14 4.37
CA TYR A 111 1.51 22.76 4.40
C TYR A 111 2.33 22.26 5.60
N GLY A 112 3.60 21.95 5.41
CA GLY A 112 4.47 21.43 6.48
C GLY A 112 4.45 19.90 6.56
N SER A 113 5.63 19.29 6.65
CA SER A 113 5.78 17.83 6.59
C SER A 113 5.20 17.12 7.81
N ALA A 114 5.33 17.70 9.01
CA ALA A 114 4.80 17.11 10.24
C ALA A 114 3.25 17.01 10.19
N ASP A 115 2.57 18.13 9.94
CA ASP A 115 1.10 18.19 9.83
C ASP A 115 0.58 17.25 8.73
N ARG A 116 1.28 17.22 7.59
CA ARG A 116 0.92 16.38 6.45
C ARG A 116 1.11 14.89 6.76
N ASN A 117 2.24 14.52 7.37
CA ASN A 117 2.51 13.15 7.80
C ASN A 117 1.45 12.63 8.77
N GLU A 118 0.98 13.50 9.68
CA GLU A 118 -0.11 13.15 10.58
C GLU A 118 -1.39 12.78 9.80
N GLN A 119 -1.76 13.59 8.80
CA GLN A 119 -2.94 13.29 7.97
C GLN A 119 -2.75 12.02 7.16
N TYR A 120 -1.58 11.82 6.54
CA TYR A 120 -1.25 10.58 5.83
C TYR A 120 -1.35 9.36 6.75
N TYR A 121 -0.87 9.43 7.99
CA TYR A 121 -0.99 8.34 8.94
C TYR A 121 -2.45 7.98 9.22
N LYS A 122 -3.31 8.97 9.49
CA LYS A 122 -4.75 8.75 9.69
C LYS A 122 -5.40 8.06 8.48
N ILE A 123 -5.08 8.52 7.28
CA ILE A 123 -5.62 7.97 6.04
C ILE A 123 -5.17 6.53 5.85
N VAL A 124 -3.90 6.20 6.13
CA VAL A 124 -3.43 4.81 6.08
C VAL A 124 -4.23 3.94 7.04
N GLN A 125 -4.43 4.37 8.29
CA GLN A 125 -5.23 3.60 9.26
C GLN A 125 -6.67 3.38 8.77
N ALA A 126 -7.29 4.39 8.15
CA ALA A 126 -8.60 4.26 7.54
C ALA A 126 -8.61 3.26 6.37
N CYS A 127 -7.60 3.33 5.50
CA CYS A 127 -7.44 2.38 4.40
C CYS A 127 -7.27 0.94 4.91
N LEU A 128 -6.52 0.72 5.99
CA LEU A 128 -6.35 -0.61 6.58
C LEU A 128 -7.65 -1.18 7.14
N LYS A 129 -8.48 -0.33 7.77
CA LYS A 129 -9.83 -0.73 8.23
C LYS A 129 -10.77 -1.09 7.08
N LEU A 130 -10.64 -0.40 5.95
CA LEU A 130 -11.39 -0.66 4.72
C LEU A 130 -10.72 -1.68 3.79
N GLU A 131 -9.60 -2.26 4.21
CA GLU A 131 -8.79 -3.21 3.44
C GLU A 131 -8.33 -2.68 2.05
N LYS A 132 -8.24 -1.35 1.89
CA LYS A 132 -7.77 -0.64 0.68
C LYS A 132 -6.23 -0.59 0.66
N TYR A 133 -5.56 -1.72 0.58
CA TYR A 133 -4.09 -1.81 0.71
C TYR A 133 -3.29 -1.04 -0.36
N THR A 134 -3.77 -1.00 -1.60
CA THR A 134 -3.10 -0.25 -2.68
C THR A 134 -3.06 1.24 -2.39
N LEU A 135 -4.16 1.81 -1.90
CA LEU A 135 -4.23 3.20 -1.48
C LEU A 135 -3.40 3.42 -0.21
N ALA A 136 -3.46 2.51 0.77
CA ALA A 136 -2.63 2.60 1.97
C ALA A 136 -1.13 2.69 1.63
N LEU A 137 -0.66 1.90 0.67
CA LEU A 137 0.71 1.96 0.17
C LEU A 137 1.01 3.29 -0.52
N ALA A 138 0.14 3.76 -1.40
CA ALA A 138 0.32 5.03 -2.11
C ALA A 138 0.45 6.21 -1.14
N VAL A 139 -0.39 6.25 -0.10
CA VAL A 139 -0.34 7.28 0.95
C VAL A 139 0.92 7.14 1.81
N ALA A 140 1.27 5.93 2.23
CA ALA A 140 2.47 5.68 3.00
C ALA A 140 3.74 6.13 2.26
N ASN A 141 3.80 5.93 0.94
CA ASN A 141 4.92 6.39 0.10
C ASN A 141 5.16 7.91 0.18
N LYS A 142 4.12 8.70 0.44
CA LYS A 142 4.21 10.17 0.52
C LYS A 142 4.65 10.67 1.91
N ILE A 143 4.74 9.81 2.92
CA ILE A 143 5.22 10.18 4.26
C ILE A 143 6.70 10.61 4.18
N TYR A 144 6.97 11.81 4.70
CA TYR A 144 8.30 12.37 4.84
C TYR A 144 9.02 11.75 6.06
N GLY A 145 10.31 11.44 5.93
CA GLY A 145 11.05 10.73 6.95
C GLY A 145 11.01 9.21 6.74
N SER A 146 12.19 8.60 6.65
CA SER A 146 12.32 7.17 6.38
C SER A 146 11.86 6.32 7.55
N THR A 147 12.12 6.76 8.78
CA THR A 147 11.74 6.03 10.01
C THR A 147 10.22 5.95 10.13
N GLU A 148 9.53 7.07 9.98
CA GLU A 148 8.07 7.18 10.04
C GLU A 148 7.42 6.36 8.94
N ARG A 149 7.91 6.51 7.70
CA ARG A 149 7.40 5.77 6.55
C ARG A 149 7.58 4.26 6.70
N ASN A 150 8.77 3.82 7.14
CA ASN A 150 9.04 2.40 7.33
C ASN A 150 8.13 1.78 8.40
N LYS A 151 7.86 2.51 9.49
CA LYS A 151 6.89 2.08 10.50
C LYS A 151 5.52 1.84 9.87
N VAL A 152 5.05 2.78 9.05
CA VAL A 152 3.75 2.66 8.38
C VAL A 152 3.72 1.49 7.39
N TYR A 153 4.79 1.24 6.64
CA TYR A 153 4.87 0.04 5.80
C TYR A 153 4.76 -1.26 6.60
N SER A 154 5.43 -1.35 7.75
CA SER A 154 5.30 -2.52 8.63
C SER A 154 3.85 -2.74 9.06
N GLU A 155 3.14 -1.67 9.46
CA GLU A 155 1.72 -1.74 9.84
C GLU A 155 0.82 -2.23 8.68
N VAL A 156 1.07 -1.78 7.45
CA VAL A 156 0.34 -2.22 6.25
C VAL A 156 0.56 -3.72 5.99
N ILE A 157 1.81 -4.19 6.06
CA ILE A 157 2.17 -5.61 5.86
C ILE A 157 1.49 -6.46 6.93
N GLU A 158 1.60 -6.08 8.20
CA GLU A 158 0.99 -6.82 9.30
C GLU A 158 -0.54 -6.91 9.16
N ALA A 159 -1.20 -5.82 8.74
CA ALA A 159 -2.63 -5.84 8.49
C ALA A 159 -3.01 -6.81 7.36
N GLY A 160 -2.21 -6.87 6.29
CA GLY A 160 -2.40 -7.84 5.21
C GLY A 160 -2.20 -9.30 5.66
N ILE A 161 -1.17 -9.56 6.47
CA ILE A 161 -0.91 -10.89 7.04
C ILE A 161 -2.07 -11.34 7.94
N ARG A 162 -2.54 -10.46 8.85
CA ARG A 162 -3.67 -10.75 9.73
C ARG A 162 -4.91 -11.15 8.93
N LYS A 163 -5.27 -10.35 7.90
CA LYS A 163 -6.41 -10.65 7.03
C LYS A 163 -6.27 -12.02 6.36
N ARG A 164 -5.10 -12.32 5.79
CA ARG A 164 -4.85 -13.60 5.12
C ARG A 164 -5.00 -14.78 6.08
N ASN A 165 -4.43 -14.68 7.28
CA ASN A 165 -4.50 -15.74 8.28
C ASN A 165 -5.95 -15.96 8.75
N SER A 166 -6.73 -14.89 8.94
CA SER A 166 -8.15 -15.00 9.27
C SER A 166 -8.96 -15.69 8.18
N GLN A 167 -8.64 -15.46 6.91
CA GLN A 167 -9.30 -16.13 5.78
C GLN A 167 -8.96 -17.63 5.73
N VAL A 168 -7.70 -18.00 5.92
CA VAL A 168 -7.25 -19.41 5.96
C VAL A 168 -7.91 -20.17 7.11
N ALA A 169 -8.01 -19.57 8.30
CA ALA A 169 -8.67 -20.18 9.46
C ALA A 169 -10.20 -20.36 9.27
N SER A 170 -10.81 -19.61 8.35
CA SER A 170 -12.25 -19.67 8.07
C SER A 170 -12.64 -20.63 6.95
N GLN A 171 -11.68 -21.25 6.25
CA GLN A 171 -11.99 -22.28 5.25
C GLN A 171 -12.26 -23.63 5.93
N PRO A 172 -13.39 -24.32 5.64
CA PRO A 172 -13.60 -25.67 6.12
C PRO A 172 -12.58 -26.61 5.48
N GLU A 173 -11.90 -27.41 6.31
CA GLU A 173 -11.03 -28.52 5.90
C GLU A 173 -11.68 -29.32 4.75
N PRO A 174 -10.97 -29.62 3.65
CA PRO A 174 -11.48 -30.54 2.66
C PRO A 174 -11.69 -31.90 3.32
N SER A 175 -12.96 -32.34 3.38
CA SER A 175 -13.34 -33.64 3.93
C SER A 175 -12.54 -34.72 3.20
N ASN A 176 -11.54 -35.27 3.89
CA ASN A 176 -10.74 -36.38 3.40
C ASN A 176 -11.57 -37.66 3.50
N THR A 177 -12.54 -37.84 2.59
CA THR A 177 -13.23 -39.12 2.44
C THR A 177 -12.35 -40.06 1.65
N THR A 178 -11.63 -40.89 2.40
CA THR A 178 -10.99 -42.13 2.00
C THR A 178 -11.91 -42.93 1.06
N SER A 179 -11.45 -43.20 -0.17
CA SER A 179 -11.91 -44.33 -0.97
C SER A 179 -10.76 -45.29 -1.18
N SER A 180 -10.38 -45.96 -0.09
CA SER A 180 -9.62 -47.20 -0.15
C SER A 180 -10.63 -48.33 -0.37
N SER A 181 -10.75 -48.78 -1.62
CA SER A 181 -11.18 -50.14 -1.92
C SER A 181 -10.38 -50.64 -3.11
N LEU A 182 -9.19 -51.14 -2.82
CA LEU A 182 -8.54 -52.18 -3.60
C LEU A 182 -9.49 -53.37 -3.66
N VAL A 183 -10.18 -53.53 -4.79
CA VAL A 183 -10.75 -54.84 -5.15
C VAL A 183 -9.62 -55.60 -5.84
N GLU A 184 -8.91 -56.40 -5.04
CA GLU A 184 -8.18 -57.55 -5.57
C GLU A 184 -9.21 -58.46 -6.28
N ALA A 185 -9.14 -58.53 -7.61
CA ALA A 185 -9.71 -59.64 -8.35
C ALA A 185 -8.57 -60.64 -8.64
N LYS A 186 -8.73 -61.81 -8.05
CA LYS A 186 -7.83 -62.97 -8.06
C LYS A 186 -8.17 -63.86 -9.26
N LEU A 187 -7.10 -64.26 -9.99
CA LEU A 187 -6.95 -65.35 -10.98
C LEU A 187 -7.88 -65.35 -12.21
#